data_AF-A0A2E9GJA4-F1
#
_entry.id   AF-A0A2E9GJA4-F1
#
_cell.length_a   1.000
_cell.length_b   1.000
_cell.length_c   1.000
_cell.angle_alpha   90.00
_cell.angle_beta   90.00
_cell.angle_gamma   90.00
#
_symmetry.space_group_name_H-M   'P 1'
#
loop_
_entity.id
_entity.type
_entity.pdbx_description
1 polymer ?
#
loop_
_entity_poly.entity_id
_entity_poly.type
_entity_poly.pdbx_seq_one_letter_code
_entity_poly.pdbx_strand_id
1 'polypeptide(L)'
;MEIINSKRHKDFVQDLREILNQTQMISYEIKNRDIKNKLSDTVIPNFIEVISYVEVNDLKNVNLNFSLSKCVHQIVDLADSNKNLMMLSSKYKVIREEIINLINLDDEE
;
A
#
# COMPACT_ATOMS: atom_id res chain seq x y z
N MET A 1 12.84 -22.12 11.36
CA MET A 1 12.83 -20.93 10.49
C MET A 1 11.41 -20.51 10.09
N GLU A 2 10.46 -21.44 9.89
CA GLU A 2 9.06 -21.14 9.52
C GLU A 2 8.29 -20.22 10.48
N ILE A 3 8.48 -20.37 11.81
CA ILE A 3 7.74 -19.57 12.81
C ILE A 3 8.12 -18.08 12.73
N ILE A 4 9.41 -17.78 12.54
CA ILE A 4 9.93 -16.41 12.44
C ILE A 4 9.43 -15.75 11.16
N ASN A 5 9.36 -16.49 10.05
CA ASN A 5 8.82 -16.00 8.79
C ASN A 5 7.32 -15.70 8.89
N SER A 6 6.54 -16.57 9.55
CA SER A 6 5.08 -16.32 9.70
C SER A 6 4.75 -15.15 10.62
N LYS A 7 5.57 -14.90 11.66
CA LYS A 7 5.38 -13.75 12.54
C LYS A 7 5.69 -12.45 11.81
N ARG A 8 6.85 -12.40 11.13
CA ARG A 8 7.27 -11.25 10.33
C ARG A 8 6.25 -10.91 9.24
N HIS A 9 5.68 -11.93 8.58
CA HIS A 9 4.61 -11.75 7.59
C HIS A 9 3.36 -11.11 8.19
N LYS A 10 2.90 -11.61 9.34
CA LYS A 10 1.74 -11.06 10.05
C LYS A 10 1.96 -9.62 10.50
N ASP A 11 3.14 -9.32 11.03
CA ASP A 11 3.51 -7.98 11.45
C ASP A 11 3.50 -7.03 10.23
N PHE A 12 4.05 -7.45 9.09
CA PHE A 12 4.02 -6.66 7.86
C PHE A 12 2.59 -6.42 7.33
N VAL A 13 1.75 -7.46 7.28
CA VAL A 13 0.33 -7.29 6.91
C VAL A 13 -0.39 -6.31 7.84
N GLN A 14 -0.06 -6.33 9.13
CA GLN A 14 -0.60 -5.39 10.09
C GLN A 14 -0.17 -3.95 9.80
N ASP A 15 1.11 -3.71 9.48
CA ASP A 15 1.61 -2.38 9.08
C ASP A 15 0.88 -1.85 7.84
N LEU A 16 0.62 -2.71 6.84
CA LEU A 16 -0.16 -2.32 5.67
C LEU A 16 -1.59 -1.90 6.04
N ARG A 17 -2.24 -2.63 6.96
CA ARG A 17 -3.60 -2.30 7.43
C ARG A 17 -3.63 -0.98 8.20
N GLU A 18 -2.60 -0.67 8.98
CA GLU A 18 -2.49 0.63 9.66
C GLU A 18 -2.38 1.78 8.66
N ILE A 19 -1.64 1.58 7.57
CA ILE A 19 -1.48 2.59 6.51
C ILE A 19 -2.79 2.76 5.72
N LEU A 20 -3.53 1.67 5.49
CA LEU A 20 -4.87 1.73 4.91
C LEU A 20 -5.81 2.56 5.80
N ASN A 21 -5.83 2.30 7.10
CA ASN A 21 -6.67 3.04 8.06
C ASN A 21 -6.34 4.54 8.05
N GLN A 22 -5.05 4.90 8.04
CA GLN A 22 -4.62 6.29 7.94
C GLN A 22 -5.06 6.94 6.61
N THR A 23 -4.98 6.20 5.51
CA THR A 23 -5.46 6.65 4.19
C THR A 23 -6.96 6.94 4.22
N GLN A 24 -7.74 6.05 4.83
CA GLN A 24 -9.18 6.21 4.99
C GLN A 24 -9.53 7.41 5.87
N MET A 25 -8.89 7.56 7.02
CA MET A 25 -9.09 8.71 7.91
C MET A 25 -8.84 10.04 7.18
N ILE A 26 -7.72 10.15 6.48
CA ILE A 26 -7.39 11.36 5.72
C ILE A 26 -8.41 11.59 4.60
N SER A 27 -8.87 10.54 3.91
CA SER A 27 -9.91 10.63 2.88
C SER A 27 -11.23 11.20 3.43
N TYR A 28 -11.60 10.86 4.67
CA TYR A 28 -12.78 11.42 5.32
C TYR A 28 -12.61 12.90 5.72
N GLU A 29 -11.41 13.30 6.15
CA GLU A 29 -11.11 14.65 6.64
C GLU A 29 -10.86 15.67 5.52
N ILE A 30 -10.38 15.22 4.35
CA ILE A 30 -10.09 16.09 3.22
C ILE A 30 -11.37 16.72 2.65
N LYS A 31 -11.39 18.06 2.63
CA LYS A 31 -12.49 18.84 2.04
C LYS A 31 -12.43 18.91 0.51
N ASN A 32 -11.25 18.74 -0.08
CA ASN A 32 -11.09 18.76 -1.54
C ASN A 32 -11.71 17.49 -2.15
N ARG A 33 -12.80 17.68 -2.90
CA ARG A 33 -13.58 16.58 -3.48
C ARG A 33 -12.78 15.75 -4.48
N ASP A 34 -11.93 16.37 -5.29
CA ASP A 34 -11.14 15.66 -6.30
C ASP A 34 -10.11 14.75 -5.64
N ILE A 35 -9.45 15.24 -4.59
CA ILE A 35 -8.50 14.44 -3.81
C ILE A 35 -9.23 13.31 -3.10
N LYS A 36 -10.38 13.60 -2.48
CA LYS A 36 -11.21 12.59 -1.83
C LYS A 36 -11.60 11.48 -2.79
N ASN A 37 -12.13 11.81 -3.97
CA ASN A 37 -12.50 10.83 -4.98
C ASN A 37 -11.29 9.99 -5.42
N LYS A 38 -10.14 10.60 -5.70
CA LYS A 38 -8.92 9.85 -6.05
C LYS A 38 -8.47 8.89 -4.95
N LEU A 39 -8.61 9.27 -3.67
CA LEU A 39 -8.32 8.38 -2.55
C LEU A 39 -9.33 7.23 -2.48
N SER A 40 -10.63 7.53 -2.56
CA SER A 40 -11.71 6.55 -2.40
C SER A 40 -11.89 5.60 -3.59
N ASP A 41 -11.67 6.09 -4.81
CA ASP A 41 -11.96 5.35 -6.05
C ASP A 41 -10.71 4.66 -6.59
N THR A 42 -9.51 5.16 -6.26
CA THR A 42 -8.25 4.62 -6.76
C THR A 42 -7.36 4.10 -5.65
N VAL A 43 -6.90 4.95 -4.72
CA VAL A 43 -5.84 4.55 -3.77
C VAL A 43 -6.31 3.44 -2.83
N ILE A 44 -7.45 3.62 -2.17
CA ILE A 44 -7.98 2.70 -1.16
C ILE A 44 -8.30 1.31 -1.76
N PRO A 45 -9.06 1.20 -2.87
CA PRO A 45 -9.37 -0.12 -3.45
C PRO A 45 -8.13 -0.88 -3.92
N ASN A 46 -7.21 -0.20 -4.61
CA ASN A 46 -5.98 -0.84 -5.08
C ASN A 46 -5.09 -1.28 -3.91
N PHE A 47 -5.05 -0.52 -2.81
CA PHE A 47 -4.27 -0.89 -1.64
C PHE A 47 -4.88 -2.07 -0.86
N ILE A 48 -6.21 -2.22 -0.86
CA ILE A 48 -6.89 -3.42 -0.33
C ILE A 48 -6.50 -4.67 -1.14
N GLU A 49 -6.42 -4.56 -2.47
CA GLU A 49 -5.96 -5.66 -3.32
C GLU A 49 -4.51 -6.05 -3.00
N VAL A 50 -3.62 -5.06 -2.87
CA VAL A 50 -2.23 -5.28 -2.46
C VAL A 50 -2.16 -6.04 -1.13
N ILE A 51 -2.91 -5.59 -0.12
CA ILE A 51 -2.96 -6.27 1.19
C ILE A 51 -3.44 -7.71 1.03
N SER A 52 -4.45 -7.94 0.20
CA SER A 52 -5.01 -9.28 0.00
C SER A 52 -3.99 -10.24 -0.60
N TYR A 53 -3.25 -9.83 -1.63
CA TYR A 53 -2.19 -10.64 -2.23
C TYR A 53 -1.05 -10.92 -1.25
N VAL A 54 -0.60 -9.90 -0.50
CA VAL A 54 0.43 -10.09 0.53
C VAL A 54 -0.09 -11.03 1.62
N GLU A 55 -1.31 -10.85 2.12
CA GLU A 55 -1.87 -11.68 3.19
C GLU A 55 -1.92 -13.17 2.83
N VAL A 56 -2.28 -13.51 1.59
CA VAL A 56 -2.30 -14.89 1.10
C VAL A 56 -0.97 -15.37 0.51
N ASN A 57 0.08 -14.55 0.57
CA ASN A 57 1.41 -14.80 0.02
C ASN A 57 1.43 -15.08 -1.50
N ASP A 58 0.52 -14.48 -2.27
CA ASP A 58 0.48 -14.56 -3.73
C ASP A 58 1.26 -13.40 -4.37
N LEU A 59 2.58 -13.38 -4.10
CA LEU A 59 3.46 -12.26 -4.46
C LEU A 59 3.82 -12.21 -5.96
N LYS A 60 3.66 -13.32 -6.69
CA LYS A 60 3.93 -13.41 -8.13
C LYS A 60 2.74 -13.00 -9.00
N ASN A 61 1.62 -12.62 -8.38
CA ASN A 61 0.44 -12.18 -9.11
C ASN A 61 0.71 -10.88 -9.90
N VAL A 62 0.43 -10.90 -11.20
CA VAL A 62 0.63 -9.73 -12.08
C VAL A 62 -0.17 -8.50 -11.62
N ASN A 63 -1.30 -8.73 -10.95
CA ASN A 63 -2.15 -7.65 -10.44
C ASN A 63 -1.57 -6.99 -9.19
N LEU A 64 -0.72 -7.67 -8.40
CA LEU A 64 -0.09 -7.06 -7.22
C LEU A 64 0.74 -5.83 -7.63
N ASN A 65 1.64 -6.02 -8.60
CA ASN A 65 2.50 -4.94 -9.10
C ASN A 65 1.69 -3.80 -9.74
N PHE A 66 0.62 -4.15 -10.44
CA PHE A 66 -0.27 -3.17 -11.06
C PHE A 66 -1.00 -2.32 -10.01
N SER A 67 -1.64 -2.94 -9.03
CA SER A 67 -2.41 -2.26 -7.98
C SER A 67 -1.48 -1.45 -7.06
N LEU A 68 -0.31 -2.00 -6.72
CA LEU A 68 0.74 -1.27 -5.97
C LEU A 68 1.22 -0.03 -6.73
N SER A 69 1.52 -0.16 -8.01
CA SER A 69 1.97 0.98 -8.82
C SER A 69 0.89 2.06 -8.93
N LYS A 70 -0.37 1.66 -9.12
CA LYS A 70 -1.50 2.59 -9.17
C LYS A 70 -1.68 3.40 -7.89
N CYS A 71 -1.69 2.74 -6.72
CA CYS A 71 -1.89 3.44 -5.47
C CYS A 71 -0.70 4.34 -5.13
N VAL A 72 0.54 3.89 -5.38
CA VAL A 72 1.77 4.69 -5.14
C VAL A 72 1.85 5.90 -6.06
N HIS A 73 1.60 5.75 -7.36
CA HIS A 73 1.60 6.92 -8.26
C HIS A 73 0.52 7.91 -7.87
N GLN A 74 -0.70 7.42 -7.62
CA GLN A 74 -1.81 8.31 -7.31
C GLN A 74 -1.58 9.09 -5.99
N ILE A 75 -1.02 8.46 -4.95
CA ILE A 75 -0.77 9.16 -3.68
C ILE A 75 0.38 10.16 -3.78
N VAL A 76 1.39 9.88 -4.60
CA VAL A 76 2.50 10.81 -4.86
C VAL A 76 2.00 12.05 -5.59
N ASP A 77 1.25 11.87 -6.67
CA ASP A 77 0.65 12.99 -7.43
C ASP A 77 -0.24 13.87 -6.55
N LEU A 78 -1.00 13.24 -5.63
CA LEU A 78 -1.85 13.97 -4.70
C LEU A 78 -1.03 14.75 -3.65
N ALA A 79 0.08 14.18 -3.17
CA ALA A 79 0.93 14.81 -2.16
C ALA A 79 1.61 16.08 -2.66
N ASP A 80 1.89 16.19 -3.96
CA ASP A 80 2.44 17.41 -4.57
C ASP A 80 1.48 18.61 -4.45
N SER A 81 0.17 18.33 -4.36
CA SER A 81 -0.88 19.34 -4.24
C SER A 81 -1.49 19.45 -2.83
N ASN A 82 -1.17 18.52 -1.92
CA ASN A 82 -1.75 18.48 -0.58
C ASN A 82 -0.76 17.97 0.47
N LYS A 83 -0.31 18.88 1.33
CA LYS A 83 0.67 18.62 2.40
C LYS A 83 0.23 17.54 3.39
N ASN A 84 -1.08 17.36 3.60
CA ASN A 84 -1.60 16.33 4.50
C ASN A 84 -1.30 14.91 3.99
N LEU A 85 -0.99 14.76 2.69
CA LEU A 85 -0.66 13.49 2.06
C LEU A 85 0.84 13.23 1.93
N MET A 86 1.72 14.17 2.28
CA MET A 86 3.18 13.99 2.16
C MET A 86 3.72 12.86 3.03
N MET A 87 3.22 12.73 4.26
CA MET A 87 3.61 11.63 5.13
C MET A 87 3.10 10.30 4.57
N LEU A 88 1.88 10.29 4.05
CA LEU A 88 1.27 9.09 3.49
C LEU A 88 2.02 8.64 2.22
N SER A 89 2.36 9.56 1.32
CA SER A 89 3.11 9.23 0.11
C SER A 89 4.49 8.64 0.41
N SER A 90 5.17 9.12 1.46
CA SER A 90 6.43 8.54 1.94
C SER A 90 6.24 7.09 2.39
N LYS A 91 5.18 6.79 3.15
CA LYS A 91 4.87 5.42 3.61
C LYS A 91 4.59 4.47 2.44
N TYR A 92 3.82 4.91 1.45
CA TYR A 92 3.55 4.11 0.25
C TYR A 92 4.82 3.81 -0.57
N LYS A 93 5.78 4.74 -0.63
CA LYS A 93 7.08 4.49 -1.28
C LYS A 93 7.87 3.41 -0.55
N VAL A 94 7.95 3.48 0.78
CA VAL A 94 8.65 2.49 1.60
C VAL A 94 8.02 1.09 1.44
N ILE A 95 6.68 0.99 1.55
CA ILE A 95 5.98 -0.28 1.34
C ILE A 95 6.27 -0.85 -0.05
N ARG A 96 6.30 0.00 -1.09
CA ARG A 96 6.59 -0.47 -2.45
C ARG A 96 7.95 -1.16 -2.52
N GLU A 97 8.98 -0.55 -1.91
CA GLU A 97 10.32 -1.14 -1.85
C GLU A 97 10.32 -2.45 -1.06
N GLU A 98 9.62 -2.50 0.07
CA GLU A 98 9.51 -3.72 0.88
C GLU A 98 8.81 -4.86 0.14
N ILE A 99 7.69 -4.59 -0.56
CA ILE A 99 7.00 -5.61 -1.36
C ILE A 99 7.87 -6.09 -2.52
N ILE A 100 8.57 -5.19 -3.21
CA ILE A 100 9.51 -5.58 -4.28
C ILE A 100 10.62 -6.49 -3.73
N ASN A 101 11.15 -6.16 -2.54
CA ASN A 101 12.16 -7.00 -1.90
C ASN A 101 11.59 -8.38 -1.54
N LEU A 102 10.35 -8.46 -1.06
CA LEU A 102 9.69 -9.75 -0.78
C LEU A 102 9.51 -10.58 -2.05
N ILE A 103 9.11 -9.96 -3.16
CA ILE A 103 8.98 -10.65 -4.45
C ILE A 103 10.33 -11.22 -4.90
N ASN A 104 11.40 -10.43 -4.81
CA ASN A 104 12.73 -10.86 -5.24
C ASN A 104 13.30 -11.99 -4.35
N LEU A 105 12.99 -11.98 -3.05
CA LEU A 105 13.41 -13.06 -2.14
C LEU A 105 12.70 -14.39 -2.46
N ASP A 106 11.44 -14.33 -2.92
CA ASP A 106 10.68 -15.51 -3.37
C ASP A 106 11.18 -16.08 -4.72
N ASP A 107 12.05 -15.36 -5.43
CA ASP A 107 12.73 -15.83 -6.66
C ASP A 107 14.10 -16.49 -6.35
N GLU A 108 14.65 -16.30 -5.15
CA GLU A 108 15.94 -16.87 -4.72
C GLU A 108 15.80 -18.20 -3.94
N GLU A 109 14.59 -18.56 -3.48
CA GLU A 109 14.24 -19.87 -2.87
C GLU A 109 13.76 -20.90 -3.90
#